data_AF-A0A354V871-F1
#
_entry.id   AF-A0A354V871-F1
#
_cell.length_a   1.000
_cell.length_b   1.000
_cell.length_c   1.000
_cell.angle_alpha   90.00
_cell.angle_beta   90.00
_cell.angle_gamma   90.00
#
_symmetry.space_group_name_H-M   'P 1'
#
loop_
_entity.id
_entity.type
_entity.pdbx_description
1 polymer ?
#
loop_
_entity_poly.entity_id
_entity_poly.type
_entity_poly.pdbx_seq_one_letter_code
_entity_poly.pdbx_strand_id
1 'polypeptide(L)'
;MAAGKMKPLLARHKPVGAAIGLTAEGEGVILLHRKAKPKKVMAMLKAAAGKEKLKLDNASLRFGRAMVDPAYDPGMVRFFINKAAAGSMRMKLLPVVKEVPYQKVELNVDDGLELEPDDTAESLSQQLAGLVKRMGQVPDTDASLKARLATLATDASTQIKANDLNSAADFIEQLGEALDEVLGEEPEAPAEPSSEQPVEAMQPATEAPAPPAPPAPPKQPEAKPQLDADALKKELAGLMQRIPQIPPSDPDLKARAVKLATDANVQIKTNNLTYATGFIGQLREALDSAGGGAGQPAPPNAPVAEAKAEANAEATPAASTLTPRLTTAAQRIAQVLGQDPSRRGTLVALATDGQKKIAANDFTGALHAIEELEIALDAPVVAKETISANTGAVAYAKSRLAWLAVRKQMQGDINKLRDTLTEKYQGTPILNQIQASYNDRVSKKLDVLDESLADLLDDASNAADPTVRATKVQAARDKIAEYQGYVASESKLFDDLDSNPFVPLAIKATLTKTLATLSAAVR
;
A
#
# COMPACT_ATOMS: atom_id res chain seq x y z
N MET A 1 -5.84 30.21 0.81
CA MET A 1 -6.93 29.25 0.49
C MET A 1 -8.19 30.04 0.22
N ALA A 2 -9.08 29.63 -0.70
CA ALA A 2 -10.36 30.33 -0.89
C ALA A 2 -11.24 30.23 0.38
N ALA A 3 -11.90 31.33 0.77
CA ALA A 3 -12.71 31.41 2.00
C ALA A 3 -13.75 30.29 2.15
N GLY A 4 -14.38 29.88 1.06
CA GLY A 4 -15.36 28.79 1.05
C GLY A 4 -14.84 27.45 1.58
N LYS A 5 -13.52 27.20 1.51
CA LYS A 5 -12.89 25.98 2.03
C LYS A 5 -12.52 26.07 3.52
N MET A 6 -12.41 27.27 4.08
CA MET A 6 -12.05 27.46 5.50
C MET A 6 -13.23 27.20 6.44
N LYS A 7 -14.45 27.63 6.06
CA LYS A 7 -15.67 27.47 6.88
C LYS A 7 -15.94 26.02 7.37
N PRO A 8 -15.97 24.99 6.50
CA PRO A 8 -16.26 23.62 6.95
C PRO A 8 -15.17 23.01 7.85
N LEU A 9 -13.94 23.53 7.79
CA LEU A 9 -12.83 23.07 8.63
C LEU A 9 -12.95 23.62 10.06
N LEU A 10 -13.31 24.90 10.20
CA LEU A 10 -13.42 25.58 11.49
C LEU A 10 -14.75 25.28 12.22
N ALA A 11 -15.81 24.92 11.51
CA ALA A 11 -17.13 24.63 12.09
C ALA A 11 -17.18 23.39 12.99
N ARG A 12 -16.14 22.53 12.98
CA ARG A 12 -16.13 21.26 13.72
C ARG A 12 -15.63 21.38 15.17
N HIS A 13 -15.27 22.58 15.61
CA HIS A 13 -14.71 22.91 16.94
C HIS A 13 -13.45 22.14 17.34
N LYS A 14 -12.93 21.25 16.49
CA LYS A 14 -11.66 20.55 16.68
C LYS A 14 -10.51 21.42 16.15
N PRO A 15 -9.36 21.50 16.84
CA PRO A 15 -8.17 22.12 16.31
C PRO A 15 -7.79 21.51 14.95
N VAL A 16 -7.52 22.36 13.96
CA VAL A 16 -7.04 21.96 12.64
C VAL A 16 -5.62 22.48 12.42
N GLY A 17 -4.79 21.73 11.71
CA GLY A 17 -3.46 22.20 11.33
C GLY A 17 -3.55 23.48 10.50
N ALA A 18 -2.70 24.45 10.80
CA ALA A 18 -2.72 25.78 10.21
C ALA A 18 -1.31 26.23 9.85
N ALA A 19 -1.20 26.95 8.73
CA ALA A 19 -0.05 27.76 8.40
C ALA A 19 -0.52 29.15 8.02
N ILE A 20 0.15 30.15 8.57
CA ILE A 20 -0.15 31.56 8.36
C ILE A 20 1.11 32.32 7.99
N GLY A 21 0.95 33.46 7.34
CA GLY A 21 2.04 34.37 7.06
C GLY A 21 1.59 35.54 6.21
N LEU A 22 2.55 36.23 5.63
CA LEU A 22 2.38 37.35 4.72
C LEU A 22 3.00 37.05 3.36
N THR A 23 2.44 37.65 2.31
CA THR A 23 3.11 37.76 1.01
C THR A 23 4.19 38.84 1.05
N ALA A 24 5.03 38.93 0.01
CA ALA A 24 6.01 39.99 -0.17
C ALA A 24 5.36 41.39 -0.24
N GLU A 25 4.10 41.45 -0.67
CA GLU A 25 3.26 42.65 -0.73
C GLU A 25 2.59 42.97 0.63
N GLY A 26 2.79 42.12 1.63
CA GLY A 26 2.23 42.27 2.97
C GLY A 26 0.75 41.88 3.08
N GLU A 27 0.25 41.03 2.18
CA GLU A 27 -1.10 40.46 2.26
C GLU A 27 -1.12 39.22 3.15
N GLY A 28 -2.16 39.05 3.98
CA GLY A 28 -2.29 37.88 4.85
C GLY A 28 -2.60 36.62 4.06
N VAL A 29 -1.94 35.51 4.38
CA VAL A 29 -2.24 34.19 3.81
C VAL A 29 -2.50 33.17 4.90
N ILE A 30 -3.52 32.34 4.68
CA ILE A 30 -3.92 31.24 5.57
C ILE A 30 -4.09 29.97 4.75
N LEU A 31 -3.52 28.88 5.25
CA LEU A 31 -3.82 27.52 4.84
C LEU A 31 -4.22 26.70 6.06
N LEU A 32 -5.36 26.03 5.97
CA LEU A 32 -5.85 25.10 6.98
C LEU A 32 -5.85 23.68 6.42
N HIS A 33 -5.60 22.68 7.26
CA HIS A 33 -5.74 21.29 6.87
C HIS A 33 -6.30 20.46 8.03
N ARG A 34 -7.28 19.61 7.73
CA ARG A 34 -8.01 18.87 8.76
C ARG A 34 -7.13 17.87 9.52
N LYS A 35 -6.24 17.19 8.81
CA LYS A 35 -5.46 16.05 9.34
C LYS A 35 -3.94 16.27 9.36
N ALA A 36 -3.45 17.29 8.67
CA ALA A 36 -2.01 17.41 8.50
C ALA A 36 -1.44 18.17 9.70
N LYS A 37 -0.29 17.70 10.20
CA LYS A 37 0.42 18.37 11.28
C LYS A 37 0.80 19.80 10.88
N PRO A 38 0.83 20.74 11.83
CA PRO A 38 1.13 22.16 11.60
C PRO A 38 2.32 22.42 10.64
N LYS A 39 3.48 21.81 10.90
CA LYS A 39 4.69 22.01 10.10
C LYS A 39 4.54 21.56 8.64
N LYS A 40 3.80 20.47 8.42
CA LYS A 40 3.44 19.96 7.09
C LYS A 40 2.46 20.90 6.39
N VAL A 41 1.50 21.49 7.10
CA VAL A 41 0.63 22.54 6.52
C VAL A 41 1.45 23.74 6.04
N MET A 42 2.53 24.11 6.73
CA MET A 42 3.43 25.15 6.24
C MET A 42 4.18 24.75 4.97
N ALA A 43 4.66 23.51 4.87
CA ALA A 43 5.25 23.01 3.63
C ALA A 43 4.24 23.03 2.47
N MET A 44 2.99 22.64 2.73
CA MET A 44 1.89 22.73 1.76
C MET A 44 1.60 24.17 1.34
N LEU A 45 1.65 25.14 2.28
CA LEU A 45 1.47 26.55 1.98
C LEU A 45 2.58 27.07 1.05
N LYS A 46 3.85 26.74 1.34
CA LYS A 46 4.99 27.10 0.48
C LYS A 46 4.85 26.51 -0.92
N ALA A 47 4.48 25.23 -1.02
CA ALA A 47 4.28 24.55 -2.30
C ALA A 47 3.12 25.16 -3.09
N ALA A 48 1.99 25.45 -2.44
CA ALA A 48 0.85 26.10 -3.07
C ALA A 48 1.18 27.51 -3.55
N ALA A 49 1.89 28.30 -2.74
CA ALA A 49 2.34 29.63 -3.13
C ALA A 49 3.29 29.60 -4.33
N GLY A 50 4.22 28.62 -4.37
CA GLY A 50 5.10 28.42 -5.52
C GLY A 50 4.34 28.12 -6.82
N LYS A 51 3.29 27.29 -6.75
CA LYS A 51 2.42 26.99 -7.91
C LYS A 51 1.67 28.22 -8.41
N GLU A 52 1.17 29.05 -7.49
CA GLU A 52 0.46 30.30 -7.79
C GLU A 52 1.40 31.48 -8.05
N LYS A 53 2.73 31.26 -8.04
CA LYS A 53 3.77 32.30 -8.16
C LYS A 53 3.63 33.43 -7.12
N LEU A 54 3.02 33.14 -5.98
CA LEU A 54 2.92 34.03 -4.82
C LEU A 54 4.26 34.05 -4.08
N LYS A 55 4.85 35.24 -3.95
CA LYS A 55 6.07 35.42 -3.16
C LYS A 55 5.69 35.51 -1.69
N LEU A 56 6.10 34.53 -0.89
CA LEU A 56 5.88 34.54 0.55
C LEU A 56 7.01 35.29 1.26
N ASP A 57 6.67 36.11 2.25
CA ASP A 57 7.64 36.61 3.23
C ASP A 57 7.98 35.48 4.21
N ASN A 58 9.10 34.80 3.95
CA ASN A 58 9.54 33.66 4.75
C ASN A 58 9.76 34.00 6.24
N ALA A 59 10.09 35.25 6.59
CA ALA A 59 10.27 35.66 7.98
C ALA A 59 8.94 35.72 8.75
N SER A 60 7.84 35.95 8.03
CA SER A 60 6.49 36.00 8.57
C SER A 60 5.82 34.63 8.70
N LEU A 61 6.36 33.57 8.10
CA LEU A 61 5.70 32.27 8.12
C LEU A 61 5.66 31.68 9.52
N ARG A 62 4.48 31.22 9.93
CA ARG A 62 4.20 30.52 11.18
C ARG A 62 3.37 29.29 10.90
N PHE A 63 3.54 28.27 11.72
CA PHE A 63 2.72 27.08 11.69
C PHE A 63 2.11 26.84 13.06
N GLY A 64 0.95 26.22 13.07
CA GLY A 64 0.21 26.03 14.30
C GLY A 64 -1.09 25.28 14.13
N ARG A 65 -1.99 25.47 15.08
CA ARG A 65 -3.35 24.95 15.05
C ARG A 65 -4.35 26.10 15.06
N ALA A 66 -5.42 25.99 14.29
CA ALA A 66 -6.53 26.94 14.31
C ALA A 66 -7.76 26.28 14.91
N MET A 67 -8.49 27.02 15.74
CA MET A 67 -9.79 26.57 16.26
C MET A 67 -10.73 27.75 16.49
N VAL A 68 -12.02 27.42 16.57
CA VAL A 68 -13.08 28.34 16.96
C VAL A 68 -13.74 27.75 18.20
N ASP A 69 -13.67 28.50 19.29
CA ASP A 69 -14.28 28.17 20.57
C ASP A 69 -15.52 29.04 20.80
N PRO A 70 -16.74 28.49 20.58
CA PRO A 70 -17.98 29.24 20.74
C PRO A 70 -18.24 29.68 22.18
N ALA A 71 -17.67 29.00 23.17
CA ALA A 71 -17.84 29.35 24.58
C ALA A 71 -17.02 30.60 24.94
N TYR A 72 -15.88 30.79 24.29
CA TYR A 72 -15.02 31.96 24.46
C TYR A 72 -15.49 33.15 23.60
N ASP A 73 -15.56 32.98 22.27
CA ASP A 73 -16.10 33.97 21.34
C ASP A 73 -16.46 33.28 20.00
N PRO A 74 -17.75 33.14 19.65
CA PRO A 74 -18.17 32.43 18.43
C PRO A 74 -17.75 33.14 17.14
N GLY A 75 -17.36 34.42 17.21
CA GLY A 75 -16.85 35.20 16.09
C GLY A 75 -15.32 35.22 15.99
N MET A 76 -14.58 34.48 16.82
CA MET A 76 -13.12 34.54 16.87
C MET A 76 -12.46 33.25 16.39
N VAL A 77 -11.49 33.38 15.48
CA VAL A 77 -10.55 32.30 15.14
C VAL A 77 -9.29 32.48 15.97
N ARG A 78 -8.95 31.47 16.76
CA ARG A 78 -7.72 31.43 17.58
C ARG A 78 -6.68 30.57 16.85
N PHE A 79 -5.51 31.13 16.63
CA PHE A 79 -4.35 30.41 16.09
C PHE A 79 -3.33 30.23 17.21
N PHE A 80 -2.96 28.98 17.49
CA PHE A 80 -1.87 28.61 18.39
C PHE A 80 -0.65 28.32 17.51
N ILE A 81 0.36 29.18 17.52
CA ILE A 81 1.47 29.20 16.55
C ILE A 81 2.83 29.01 17.22
N ASN A 82 3.76 28.42 16.48
CA ASN A 82 5.08 28.03 16.96
C ASN A 82 5.97 29.17 17.48
N LYS A 83 5.76 30.41 17.01
CA LYS A 83 6.56 31.59 17.39
C LYS A 83 5.71 32.84 17.37
N ALA A 84 6.12 33.84 18.16
CA ALA A 84 5.50 35.17 18.14
C ALA A 84 5.39 35.74 16.71
N ALA A 85 4.20 36.22 16.37
CA ALA A 85 3.92 36.88 15.11
C ALA A 85 4.14 38.40 15.24
N ALA A 86 4.57 39.04 14.15
CA ALA A 86 4.63 40.50 14.11
C ALA A 86 3.22 41.10 14.31
N GLY A 87 3.11 42.22 15.02
CA GLY A 87 1.81 42.85 15.31
C GLY A 87 0.99 43.19 14.06
N SER A 88 1.67 43.49 12.94
CA SER A 88 1.04 43.71 11.63
C SER A 88 0.34 42.48 11.08
N MET A 89 0.79 41.26 11.41
CA MET A 89 0.24 40.02 10.86
C MET A 89 -1.22 39.84 11.27
N ARG A 90 -1.56 40.12 12.53
CA ARG A 90 -2.95 40.05 13.01
C ARG A 90 -3.88 40.93 12.18
N MET A 91 -3.45 42.15 11.86
CA MET A 91 -4.21 43.11 11.06
C MET A 91 -4.38 42.66 9.60
N LYS A 92 -3.37 41.97 9.05
CA LYS A 92 -3.37 41.48 7.66
C LYS A 92 -4.10 40.16 7.47
N LEU A 93 -4.22 39.35 8.52
CA LEU A 93 -5.02 38.11 8.48
C LEU A 93 -6.53 38.37 8.66
N LEU A 94 -6.89 39.49 9.30
CA LEU A 94 -8.28 39.84 9.58
C LEU A 94 -9.17 39.91 8.31
N PRO A 95 -8.75 40.52 7.18
CA PRO A 95 -9.54 40.51 5.94
C PRO A 95 -9.83 39.09 5.45
N VAL A 96 -8.84 38.19 5.46
CA VAL A 96 -9.00 36.79 5.04
C VAL A 96 -9.99 36.05 5.93
N VAL A 97 -9.90 36.27 7.24
CA VAL A 97 -10.84 35.66 8.21
C VAL A 97 -12.25 36.25 8.10
N LYS A 98 -12.41 37.51 7.70
CA LYS A 98 -13.74 38.11 7.47
C LYS A 98 -14.46 37.57 6.24
N GLU A 99 -13.76 36.91 5.31
CA GLU A 99 -14.40 36.22 4.18
C GLU A 99 -15.11 34.93 4.62
N VAL A 100 -14.79 34.42 5.82
CA VAL A 100 -15.58 33.41 6.54
C VAL A 100 -16.41 34.09 7.62
N PRO A 101 -17.45 33.46 8.21
CA PRO A 101 -18.36 34.14 9.15
C PRO A 101 -17.74 34.40 10.54
N TYR A 102 -16.46 34.80 10.59
CA TYR A 102 -15.72 35.15 11.79
C TYR A 102 -15.20 36.59 11.68
N GLN A 103 -15.22 37.32 12.79
CA GLN A 103 -14.94 38.75 12.82
C GLN A 103 -13.63 39.11 13.52
N LYS A 104 -13.02 38.18 14.25
CA LYS A 104 -11.83 38.43 15.07
C LYS A 104 -10.78 37.34 14.86
N VAL A 105 -9.52 37.75 15.03
CA VAL A 105 -8.35 36.86 14.99
C VAL A 105 -7.56 37.05 16.27
N GLU A 106 -7.15 35.95 16.88
CA GLU A 106 -6.20 35.91 18.01
C GLU A 106 -5.03 35.00 17.65
N LEU A 107 -3.82 35.45 17.95
CA LEU A 107 -2.58 34.69 17.74
C LEU A 107 -1.97 34.42 19.11
N ASN A 108 -1.94 33.16 19.52
CA ASN A 108 -1.34 32.68 20.76
C ASN A 108 -0.07 31.91 20.41
N VAL A 109 1.00 32.09 21.17
CA VAL A 109 2.24 31.32 20.97
C VAL A 109 2.14 30.01 21.72
N ASP A 110 2.50 28.91 21.05
CA ASP A 110 2.58 27.57 21.61
C ASP A 110 3.94 26.97 21.23
N ASP A 111 4.88 27.06 22.17
CA ASP A 111 6.27 26.61 21.98
C ASP A 111 6.36 25.08 21.83
N GLY A 112 5.35 24.33 22.29
CA GLY A 112 5.29 22.87 22.16
C GLY A 112 5.24 22.40 20.71
N LEU A 113 4.79 23.27 19.79
CA LEU A 113 4.70 22.97 18.36
C LEU A 113 6.07 22.80 17.69
N GLU A 114 7.15 23.39 18.21
CA GLU A 114 8.51 23.18 17.69
C GLU A 114 9.09 21.83 18.12
N LEU A 115 8.58 21.26 19.21
CA LEU A 115 9.01 19.97 19.74
C LEU A 115 8.26 18.80 19.11
N GLU A 116 7.17 19.06 18.37
CA GLU A 116 6.48 18.01 17.63
C GLU A 116 7.45 17.38 16.62
N PRO A 117 7.66 16.05 16.67
CA PRO A 117 8.60 15.39 15.79
C PRO A 117 8.15 15.53 14.33
N ASP A 118 9.09 15.92 13.49
CA ASP A 118 8.87 16.01 12.05
C ASP A 118 8.55 14.64 11.49
N ASP A 119 7.63 14.58 10.52
CA ASP A 119 7.34 13.36 9.74
C ASP A 119 8.46 13.12 8.71
N THR A 120 9.74 13.17 9.12
CA THR A 120 10.86 12.77 8.26
C THR A 120 10.82 11.26 8.05
N ALA A 121 11.41 10.78 6.95
CA ALA A 121 11.56 9.35 6.71
C ALA A 121 12.19 8.62 7.91
N GLU A 122 13.16 9.25 8.58
CA GLU A 122 13.84 8.71 9.74
C GLU A 122 12.95 8.67 10.99
N SER A 123 12.24 9.75 11.29
CA SER A 123 11.28 9.81 12.41
C SER A 123 10.12 8.82 12.22
N LEU A 124 9.53 8.76 11.02
CA LEU A 124 8.50 7.78 10.69
C LEU A 124 9.03 6.35 10.75
N SER A 125 10.27 6.11 10.32
CA SER A 125 10.91 4.79 10.46
C SER A 125 11.09 4.41 11.93
N GLN A 126 11.48 5.35 12.79
CA GLN A 126 11.62 5.12 14.23
C GLN A 126 10.26 4.85 14.89
N GLN A 127 9.23 5.62 14.54
CA GLN A 127 7.86 5.38 15.01
C GLN A 127 7.36 4.00 14.57
N LEU A 128 7.53 3.67 13.29
CA LEU A 128 7.16 2.36 12.75
C LEU A 128 7.91 1.22 13.47
N ALA A 129 9.20 1.37 13.72
CA ALA A 129 9.98 0.38 14.47
C ALA A 129 9.46 0.20 15.91
N GLY A 130 9.07 1.30 16.57
CA GLY A 130 8.43 1.26 17.89
C GLY A 130 7.11 0.50 17.88
N LEU A 131 6.25 0.76 16.89
CA LEU A 131 4.97 0.06 16.73
C LEU A 131 5.16 -1.42 16.37
N VAL A 132 6.10 -1.76 15.49
CA VAL A 132 6.43 -3.17 15.16
C VAL A 132 6.92 -3.92 16.40
N LYS A 133 7.68 -3.26 17.29
CA LYS A 133 8.05 -3.85 18.57
C LYS A 133 6.83 -4.12 19.46
N ARG A 134 5.88 -3.18 19.54
CA ARG A 134 4.60 -3.35 20.25
C ARG A 134 3.75 -4.48 19.63
N MET A 135 3.77 -4.66 18.30
CA MET A 135 3.11 -5.79 17.65
C MET A 135 3.59 -7.15 18.15
N GLY A 136 4.87 -7.26 18.55
CA GLY A 136 5.41 -8.48 19.15
C GLY A 136 4.79 -8.84 20.51
N GLN A 137 4.11 -7.88 21.16
CA GLN A 137 3.41 -8.07 22.43
C GLN A 137 1.95 -8.52 22.24
N VAL A 138 1.42 -8.46 21.02
CA VAL A 138 0.06 -8.91 20.72
C VAL A 138 -0.03 -10.43 20.98
N PRO A 139 -1.00 -10.91 21.77
CA PRO A 139 -1.19 -12.33 22.04
C PRO A 139 -1.34 -13.15 20.75
N ASP A 140 -0.82 -14.39 20.74
CA ASP A 140 -0.94 -15.32 19.60
C ASP A 140 -2.37 -15.80 19.33
N THR A 141 -3.32 -15.48 20.21
CA THR A 141 -4.71 -15.91 20.11
C THR A 141 -5.48 -15.26 18.95
N ASP A 142 -4.97 -14.18 18.35
CA ASP A 142 -5.59 -13.51 17.20
C ASP A 142 -4.65 -13.40 16.00
N ALA A 143 -4.54 -14.50 15.24
CA ALA A 143 -3.72 -14.58 14.03
C ALA A 143 -4.19 -13.61 12.92
N SER A 144 -5.51 -13.36 12.82
CA SER A 144 -6.09 -12.42 11.85
C SER A 144 -5.63 -10.99 12.09
N LEU A 145 -5.68 -10.56 13.34
CA LEU A 145 -5.23 -9.25 13.76
C LEU A 145 -3.72 -9.09 13.52
N LYS A 146 -2.90 -10.07 13.91
CA LYS A 146 -1.45 -10.03 13.63
C LYS A 146 -1.16 -9.87 12.14
N ALA A 147 -1.91 -10.56 11.27
CA ALA A 147 -1.76 -10.42 9.82
C ALA A 147 -2.15 -9.00 9.34
N ARG A 148 -3.22 -8.41 9.90
CA ARG A 148 -3.62 -7.03 9.59
C ARG A 148 -2.55 -6.02 10.03
N LEU A 149 -2.05 -6.14 11.26
CA LEU A 149 -1.00 -5.28 11.81
C LEU A 149 0.30 -5.41 10.98
N ALA A 150 0.68 -6.62 10.58
CA ALA A 150 1.82 -6.86 9.69
C ALA A 150 1.66 -6.23 8.30
N THR A 151 0.43 -6.22 7.77
CA THR A 151 0.12 -5.57 6.49
C THR A 151 0.28 -4.05 6.61
N LEU A 152 -0.32 -3.42 7.62
CA LEU A 152 -0.18 -1.98 7.88
C LEU A 152 1.29 -1.57 8.07
N ALA A 153 2.06 -2.36 8.82
CA ALA A 153 3.49 -2.10 9.01
C ALA A 153 4.29 -2.21 7.69
N THR A 154 3.95 -3.18 6.85
CA THR A 154 4.58 -3.37 5.52
C THR A 154 4.25 -2.22 4.58
N ASP A 155 2.99 -1.78 4.57
CA ASP A 155 2.53 -0.67 3.74
C ASP A 155 3.19 0.64 4.19
N ALA A 156 3.22 0.93 5.50
CA ALA A 156 3.95 2.06 6.05
C ALA A 156 5.42 2.06 5.61
N SER A 157 6.13 0.93 5.77
CA SER A 157 7.52 0.78 5.35
C SER A 157 7.71 1.04 3.84
N THR A 158 6.78 0.54 3.03
CA THR A 158 6.79 0.73 1.57
C THR A 158 6.63 2.21 1.21
N GLN A 159 5.72 2.92 1.86
CA GLN A 159 5.50 4.36 1.61
C GLN A 159 6.70 5.20 2.06
N ILE A 160 7.34 4.87 3.18
CA ILE A 160 8.60 5.52 3.60
C ILE A 160 9.68 5.35 2.53
N LYS A 161 9.86 4.13 2.00
CA LYS A 161 10.85 3.84 0.95
C LYS A 161 10.54 4.56 -0.36
N ALA A 162 9.25 4.75 -0.67
CA ALA A 162 8.80 5.52 -1.83
C ALA A 162 8.90 7.05 -1.62
N ASN A 163 9.35 7.50 -0.43
CA ASN A 163 9.35 8.90 -0.01
C ASN A 163 7.94 9.54 -0.02
N ASP A 164 6.89 8.73 0.05
CA ASP A 164 5.51 9.19 0.29
C ASP A 164 5.26 9.22 1.81
N LEU A 165 5.88 10.20 2.46
CA LEU A 165 5.83 10.36 3.91
C LEU A 165 4.41 10.63 4.44
N ASN A 166 3.52 11.09 3.57
CA ASN A 166 2.13 11.35 3.93
C ASN A 166 1.35 10.05 4.10
N SER A 167 1.39 9.19 3.07
CA SER A 167 0.76 7.88 3.15
C SER A 167 1.41 7.04 4.25
N ALA A 168 2.73 7.14 4.43
CA ALA A 168 3.45 6.47 5.52
C ALA A 168 2.93 6.86 6.90
N ALA A 169 2.79 8.16 7.18
CA ALA A 169 2.25 8.65 8.44
C ALA A 169 0.82 8.15 8.69
N ASP A 170 -0.04 8.18 7.68
CA ASP A 170 -1.42 7.68 7.79
C ASP A 170 -1.47 6.17 8.12
N PHE A 171 -0.56 5.36 7.57
CA PHE A 171 -0.47 3.92 7.91
C PHE A 171 0.11 3.68 9.31
N ILE A 172 1.09 4.49 9.73
CA ILE A 172 1.67 4.44 11.08
C ILE A 172 0.61 4.80 12.13
N GLU A 173 -0.21 5.82 11.88
CA GLU A 173 -1.33 6.20 12.75
C GLU A 173 -2.35 5.06 12.87
N GLN A 174 -2.80 4.49 11.74
CA GLN A 174 -3.71 3.34 11.75
C GLN A 174 -3.13 2.11 12.47
N LEU A 175 -1.82 1.89 12.34
CA LEU A 175 -1.14 0.81 13.05
C LEU A 175 -1.11 1.07 14.56
N GLY A 176 -0.90 2.32 14.97
CA GLY A 176 -0.96 2.75 16.38
C GLY A 176 -2.35 2.53 16.98
N GLU A 177 -3.40 3.06 16.34
CA GLU A 177 -4.78 2.90 16.78
C GLU A 177 -5.18 1.42 16.91
N ALA A 178 -4.84 0.59 15.92
CA ALA A 178 -5.12 -0.84 15.95
C ALA A 178 -4.34 -1.60 17.04
N LEU A 179 -3.17 -1.11 17.45
CA LEU A 179 -2.41 -1.70 18.56
C LEU A 179 -2.98 -1.28 19.91
N ASP A 180 -3.39 -0.03 20.06
CA ASP A 180 -3.99 0.50 21.28
C ASP A 180 -5.33 -0.19 21.58
N GLU A 181 -6.14 -0.47 20.55
CA GLU A 181 -7.40 -1.22 20.67
C GLU A 181 -7.19 -2.63 21.25
N VAL A 182 -6.06 -3.26 20.93
CA VAL A 182 -5.80 -4.68 21.20
C VAL A 182 -5.08 -4.89 22.53
N LEU A 183 -4.07 -4.06 22.77
CA LEU A 183 -3.30 -4.11 24.02
C LEU A 183 -4.09 -3.50 25.18
N GLY A 184 -5.23 -2.86 24.88
CA GLY A 184 -5.99 -2.04 25.80
C GLY A 184 -5.28 -0.73 26.04
N GLU A 185 -6.04 0.33 26.34
CA GLU A 185 -5.45 1.47 27.04
C GLU A 185 -4.87 0.93 28.34
N GLU A 186 -3.54 1.04 28.48
CA GLU A 186 -2.86 0.77 29.74
C GLU A 186 -3.65 1.54 30.81
N PRO A 187 -4.24 0.86 31.82
CA PRO A 187 -5.16 1.52 32.74
C PRO A 187 -4.43 2.72 33.31
N GLU A 188 -4.95 3.93 33.06
CA GLU A 188 -4.45 5.15 33.69
C GLU A 188 -4.22 4.82 35.16
N ALA A 189 -2.96 4.91 35.59
CA ALA A 189 -2.61 4.63 36.97
C ALA A 189 -3.62 5.36 37.85
N PRO A 190 -4.31 4.65 38.79
CA PRO A 190 -5.38 5.24 39.55
C PRO A 190 -4.87 6.55 40.13
N ALA A 191 -5.53 7.65 39.75
CA ALA A 191 -5.22 8.98 40.24
C ALA A 191 -5.03 8.86 41.76
N GLU A 192 -3.82 9.14 42.23
CA GLU A 192 -3.53 9.13 43.65
C GLU A 192 -4.61 9.99 44.32
N PRO A 193 -5.32 9.45 45.34
CA PRO A 193 -6.34 10.23 46.01
C PRO A 193 -5.66 11.48 46.56
N SER A 194 -6.05 12.64 46.03
CA SER A 194 -5.75 13.93 46.64
C SER A 194 -6.21 13.87 48.08
N SER A 195 -5.25 13.68 48.98
CA SER A 195 -5.45 13.83 50.41
C SER A 195 -5.76 15.29 50.69
N GLU A 196 -7.05 15.59 50.84
CA GLU A 196 -7.52 16.76 51.59
C GLU A 196 -6.88 16.70 52.98
N GLN A 197 -5.89 17.56 53.22
CA GLN A 197 -5.47 17.90 54.58
C GLN A 197 -6.20 19.17 55.02
N PRO A 198 -6.74 19.21 56.26
CA PRO A 198 -7.37 20.40 56.78
C PRO A 198 -6.33 21.49 57.11
N VAL A 199 -6.72 22.72 56.82
CA VAL A 199 -6.07 23.95 57.25
C VAL A 199 -6.00 24.03 58.78
N GLU A 200 -4.80 23.91 59.36
CA GLU A 200 -4.54 24.29 60.75
C GLU A 200 -3.25 25.12 60.89
N ALA A 201 -3.47 26.35 61.37
CA ALA A 201 -2.63 27.27 62.13
C ALA A 201 -1.12 27.49 61.80
N MET A 202 -0.86 28.76 61.49
CA MET A 202 0.39 29.54 61.60
C MET A 202 1.42 29.06 62.65
N GLN A 203 2.67 28.84 62.22
CA GLN A 203 3.90 29.14 62.97
C GLN A 203 5.05 29.58 62.03
N PRO A 204 6.02 30.37 62.52
CA PRO A 204 6.91 31.17 61.66
C PRO A 204 8.20 30.46 61.23
N ALA A 205 8.79 31.04 60.19
CA ALA A 205 9.96 30.62 59.42
C ALA A 205 11.17 30.09 60.23
N THR A 206 11.66 28.93 59.80
CA THR A 206 13.05 28.48 60.00
C THR A 206 13.65 28.08 58.65
N GLU A 207 14.85 28.58 58.39
CA GLU A 207 15.74 28.37 57.24
C GLU A 207 15.81 26.90 56.77
N ALA A 208 15.61 26.69 55.46
CA ALA A 208 15.79 25.41 54.80
C ALA A 208 17.26 25.23 54.34
N PRO A 209 17.89 24.07 54.58
CA PRO A 209 19.22 23.76 54.07
C PRO A 209 19.18 23.42 52.57
N ALA A 210 20.28 23.72 51.88
CA ALA A 210 20.45 23.54 50.44
C ALA A 210 20.19 22.08 49.97
N PRO A 211 19.54 21.88 48.81
CA PRO A 211 19.23 20.56 48.29
C PRO A 211 20.51 19.79 47.88
N PRO A 212 20.58 18.47 48.16
CA PRO A 212 21.71 17.64 47.76
C PRO A 212 21.80 17.48 46.23
N ALA A 213 23.03 17.41 45.73
CA ALA A 213 23.34 17.30 44.32
C ALA A 213 22.69 16.04 43.68
N PRO A 214 22.14 16.14 42.46
CA PRO A 214 21.49 15.03 41.78
C PRO A 214 22.48 13.89 41.49
N PRO A 215 22.04 12.62 41.64
CA PRO A 215 22.88 11.45 41.38
C PRO A 215 23.29 11.37 39.90
N ALA A 216 24.52 10.91 39.68
CA ALA A 216 25.10 10.79 38.34
C ALA A 216 24.25 9.88 37.43
N PRO A 217 24.08 10.26 36.14
CA PRO A 217 23.26 9.49 35.21
C PRO A 217 23.81 8.08 34.99
N PRO A 218 22.93 7.05 34.91
CA PRO A 218 23.34 5.67 34.67
C PRO A 218 24.02 5.54 33.29
N LYS A 219 25.10 4.75 33.25
CA LYS A 219 25.89 4.49 32.05
C LYS A 219 25.00 3.88 30.95
N GLN A 220 24.99 4.54 29.78
CA GLN A 220 24.25 4.13 28.59
C GLN A 220 24.61 2.70 28.16
N PRO A 221 23.64 1.85 27.80
CA PRO A 221 23.89 0.52 27.23
C PRO A 221 24.67 0.62 25.92
N GLU A 222 25.67 -0.25 25.75
CA GLU A 222 26.52 -0.33 24.56
C GLU A 222 25.69 -0.47 23.27
N ALA A 223 25.99 0.37 22.27
CA ALA A 223 25.29 0.41 21.00
C ALA A 223 25.45 -0.92 20.24
N LYS A 224 24.33 -1.45 19.74
CA LYS A 224 24.34 -2.64 18.87
C LYS A 224 25.19 -2.36 17.61
N PRO A 225 25.95 -3.34 17.10
CA PRO A 225 26.74 -3.18 15.88
C PRO A 225 25.86 -2.71 14.72
N GLN A 226 26.21 -1.57 14.13
CA GLN A 226 25.52 -1.01 12.97
C GLN A 226 25.94 -1.79 11.71
N LEU A 227 24.99 -2.18 10.87
CA LEU A 227 25.27 -2.88 9.61
C LEU A 227 26.05 -1.96 8.66
N ASP A 228 27.14 -2.47 8.10
CA ASP A 228 28.04 -1.73 7.21
C ASP A 228 27.68 -1.98 5.74
N ALA A 229 27.28 -0.92 5.04
CA ALA A 229 26.91 -0.97 3.63
C ALA A 229 28.07 -1.37 2.72
N ASP A 230 29.30 -0.98 3.05
CA ASP A 230 30.48 -1.27 2.24
C ASP A 230 30.93 -2.72 2.41
N ALA A 231 30.75 -3.29 3.61
CA ALA A 231 30.91 -4.72 3.84
C ALA A 231 29.93 -5.54 2.96
N LEU A 232 28.66 -5.16 2.90
CA LEU A 232 27.66 -5.85 2.06
C LEU A 232 27.93 -5.69 0.56
N LYS A 233 28.40 -4.53 0.10
CA LYS A 233 28.83 -4.34 -1.32
C LYS A 233 29.96 -5.28 -1.69
N LYS A 234 30.98 -5.37 -0.82
CA LYS A 234 32.15 -6.23 -1.03
C LYS A 234 31.73 -7.70 -1.09
N GLU A 235 30.83 -8.11 -0.21
CA GLU A 235 30.29 -9.46 -0.20
C GLU A 235 29.49 -9.78 -1.46
N LEU A 236 28.55 -8.90 -1.86
CA LEU A 236 27.75 -9.08 -3.06
C LEU A 236 28.63 -9.19 -4.32
N ALA A 237 29.67 -8.37 -4.42
CA ALA A 237 30.62 -8.44 -5.53
C ALA A 237 31.32 -9.81 -5.62
N GLY A 238 31.68 -10.41 -4.48
CA GLY A 238 32.26 -11.76 -4.42
C GLY A 238 31.28 -12.84 -4.88
N LEU A 239 30.01 -12.77 -4.47
CA LEU A 239 28.98 -13.71 -4.90
C LEU A 239 28.67 -13.57 -6.40
N MET A 240 28.64 -12.35 -6.93
CA MET A 240 28.42 -12.11 -8.37
C MET A 240 29.48 -12.75 -9.26
N GLN A 241 30.72 -12.88 -8.79
CA GLN A 241 31.79 -13.58 -9.52
C GLN A 241 31.61 -15.10 -9.59
N ARG A 242 30.78 -15.69 -8.70
CA ARG A 242 30.46 -17.13 -8.71
C ARG A 242 29.31 -17.47 -9.65
N ILE A 243 28.43 -16.53 -10.00
CA ILE A 243 27.26 -16.76 -10.87
C ILE A 243 27.65 -17.36 -12.24
N PRO A 244 28.72 -16.91 -12.93
CA PRO A 244 29.14 -17.52 -14.20
C PRO A 244 29.62 -18.98 -14.08
N GLN A 245 29.96 -19.44 -12.88
CA GLN A 245 30.44 -20.80 -12.62
C GLN A 245 29.30 -21.81 -12.45
N ILE A 246 28.04 -21.34 -12.37
CA ILE A 246 26.87 -22.22 -12.36
C ILE A 246 26.86 -23.03 -13.66
N PRO A 247 26.83 -24.38 -13.59
CA PRO A 247 26.84 -25.23 -14.77
C PRO A 247 25.74 -24.86 -15.77
N PRO A 248 26.01 -24.92 -17.09
CA PRO A 248 25.01 -24.61 -18.11
C PRO A 248 23.82 -25.58 -18.11
N SER A 249 23.91 -26.70 -17.40
CA SER A 249 22.82 -27.66 -17.20
C SER A 249 21.70 -27.16 -16.30
N ASP A 250 21.87 -26.03 -15.58
CA ASP A 250 20.84 -25.44 -14.73
C ASP A 250 20.64 -23.93 -15.03
N PRO A 251 19.95 -23.59 -16.14
CA PRO A 251 19.71 -22.21 -16.54
C PRO A 251 18.78 -21.46 -15.57
N ASP A 252 17.87 -22.17 -14.89
CA ASP A 252 16.90 -21.59 -13.96
C ASP A 252 17.59 -21.12 -12.67
N LEU A 253 18.51 -21.91 -12.13
CA LEU A 253 19.32 -21.52 -10.99
C LEU A 253 20.18 -20.29 -11.30
N LYS A 254 20.76 -20.24 -12.50
CA LYS A 254 21.52 -19.08 -12.98
C LYS A 254 20.65 -17.83 -13.07
N ALA A 255 19.45 -17.93 -13.65
CA ALA A 255 18.51 -16.82 -13.73
C ALA A 255 18.08 -16.33 -12.33
N ARG A 256 17.79 -17.26 -11.41
CA ARG A 256 17.46 -16.94 -10.01
C ARG A 256 18.61 -16.23 -9.30
N ALA A 257 19.85 -16.70 -9.46
CA ALA A 257 21.03 -16.09 -8.85
C ALA A 257 21.27 -14.66 -9.37
N VAL A 258 21.12 -14.42 -10.68
CA VAL A 258 21.21 -13.07 -11.27
C VAL A 258 20.15 -12.12 -10.70
N LYS A 259 18.91 -12.61 -10.55
CA LYS A 259 17.83 -11.82 -9.97
C LYS A 259 18.11 -11.44 -8.51
N LEU A 260 18.49 -12.42 -7.68
CA LEU A 260 18.82 -12.18 -6.27
C LEU A 260 19.98 -11.18 -6.10
N ALA A 261 21.01 -11.27 -6.95
CA ALA A 261 22.10 -10.30 -6.96
C ALA A 261 21.66 -8.88 -7.35
N THR A 262 20.75 -8.77 -8.33
CA THR A 262 20.19 -7.49 -8.77
C THR A 262 19.36 -6.85 -7.66
N ASP A 263 18.46 -7.64 -7.03
CA ASP A 263 17.61 -7.18 -5.94
C ASP A 263 18.45 -6.74 -4.73
N ALA A 264 19.49 -7.51 -4.35
CA ALA A 264 20.44 -7.13 -3.31
C ALA A 264 21.13 -5.79 -3.61
N ASN A 265 21.61 -5.58 -4.84
CA ASN A 265 22.26 -4.33 -5.25
C ASN A 265 21.32 -3.12 -5.16
N VAL A 266 20.04 -3.30 -5.55
CA VAL A 266 19.01 -2.26 -5.40
C VAL A 266 18.83 -1.91 -3.93
N GLN A 267 18.71 -2.91 -3.04
CA GLN A 267 18.53 -2.66 -1.59
C GLN A 267 19.74 -1.97 -0.94
N ILE A 268 20.97 -2.31 -1.37
CA ILE A 268 22.17 -1.60 -0.90
C ILE A 268 22.15 -0.14 -1.35
N LYS A 269 21.81 0.13 -2.61
CA LYS A 269 21.76 1.49 -3.16
C LYS A 269 20.68 2.36 -2.51
N THR A 270 19.59 1.76 -2.04
CA THR A 270 18.52 2.44 -1.31
C THR A 270 18.75 2.47 0.21
N ASN A 271 19.94 2.09 0.68
CA ASN A 271 20.34 2.03 2.08
C ASN A 271 19.45 1.12 2.96
N ASN A 272 18.86 0.08 2.38
CA ASN A 272 18.01 -0.89 3.07
C ASN A 272 18.81 -2.16 3.40
N LEU A 273 19.77 -2.03 4.32
CA LEU A 273 20.81 -3.03 4.56
C LEU A 273 20.28 -4.37 5.08
N THR A 274 19.21 -4.39 5.88
CA THR A 274 18.59 -5.62 6.39
C THR A 274 18.06 -6.53 5.28
N TYR A 275 17.39 -5.95 4.27
CA TYR A 275 16.88 -6.72 3.14
C TYR A 275 18.01 -7.12 2.18
N ALA A 276 19.01 -6.25 2.01
CA ALA A 276 20.22 -6.61 1.27
C ALA A 276 20.89 -7.86 1.87
N THR A 277 21.03 -7.92 3.20
CA THR A 277 21.55 -9.11 3.89
C THR A 277 20.70 -10.36 3.61
N GLY A 278 19.37 -10.23 3.62
CA GLY A 278 18.47 -11.35 3.29
C GLY A 278 18.66 -11.89 1.86
N PHE A 279 18.72 -11.01 0.86
CA PHE A 279 18.95 -11.41 -0.54
C PHE A 279 20.36 -11.99 -0.75
N ILE A 280 21.38 -11.41 -0.11
CA ILE A 280 22.75 -11.93 -0.13
C ILE A 280 22.81 -13.35 0.48
N GLY A 281 22.08 -13.60 1.57
CA GLY A 281 21.96 -14.93 2.18
C GLY A 281 21.35 -15.97 1.22
N GLN A 282 20.23 -15.62 0.57
CA GLN A 282 19.58 -16.49 -0.42
C GLN A 282 20.47 -16.75 -1.65
N LEU A 283 21.21 -15.73 -2.09
CA LEU A 283 22.16 -15.87 -3.20
C LEU A 283 23.29 -16.84 -2.83
N ARG A 284 23.80 -16.75 -1.60
CA ARG A 284 24.84 -17.67 -1.09
C ARG A 284 24.33 -19.11 -1.07
N GLU A 285 23.15 -19.35 -0.50
CA GLU A 285 22.53 -20.68 -0.45
C GLU A 285 22.31 -21.28 -1.85
N ALA A 286 21.84 -20.48 -2.79
CA ALA A 286 21.67 -20.90 -4.19
C ALA A 286 23.01 -21.26 -4.86
N LEU A 287 24.07 -20.48 -4.61
CA LEU A 287 25.41 -20.73 -5.16
C LEU A 287 26.13 -21.91 -4.51
N ASP A 288 25.90 -22.16 -3.22
CA ASP A 288 26.49 -23.29 -2.50
C ASP A 288 25.81 -24.61 -2.89
N SER A 289 24.48 -24.58 -3.12
CA SER A 289 23.74 -25.72 -3.68
C SER A 289 24.25 -26.14 -5.06
N ALA A 290 24.72 -25.18 -5.87
CA ALA A 290 25.32 -25.45 -7.18
C ALA A 290 26.70 -26.15 -7.10
N GLY A 291 27.44 -25.95 -6.01
CA GLY A 291 28.81 -26.45 -5.84
C GLY A 291 28.93 -27.82 -5.16
N GLY A 292 27.85 -28.30 -4.51
CA GLY A 292 27.87 -29.52 -3.69
C GLY A 292 27.83 -30.86 -4.43
N GLY A 293 27.83 -30.88 -5.77
CA GLY A 293 27.61 -32.10 -6.56
C GLY A 293 28.84 -32.97 -6.89
N ALA A 294 30.06 -32.53 -6.56
CA ALA A 294 31.28 -33.24 -6.94
C ALA A 294 31.87 -34.03 -5.76
N GLY A 295 31.24 -35.15 -5.37
CA GLY A 295 31.76 -35.94 -4.25
C GLY A 295 30.98 -37.19 -3.85
N GLN A 296 30.48 -37.98 -4.81
CA GLN A 296 30.03 -39.34 -4.50
C GLN A 296 30.54 -40.33 -5.57
N PRO A 297 31.41 -41.30 -5.21
CA PRO A 297 31.98 -42.23 -6.18
C PRO A 297 30.92 -43.22 -6.67
N ALA A 298 30.75 -43.29 -7.99
CA ALA A 298 29.89 -44.26 -8.65
C ALA A 298 30.52 -45.67 -8.65
N PRO A 299 29.72 -46.75 -8.47
CA PRO A 299 30.16 -48.12 -8.75
C PRO A 299 30.25 -48.37 -10.27
N PRO A 300 31.15 -49.26 -10.75
CA PRO A 300 31.49 -49.40 -12.16
C PRO A 300 30.63 -50.45 -12.91
N ASN A 301 30.52 -50.22 -14.22
CA ASN A 301 30.22 -51.14 -15.33
C ASN A 301 28.77 -51.57 -15.61
N ALA A 302 28.21 -51.00 -16.69
CA ALA A 302 27.50 -51.75 -17.74
C ALA A 302 27.61 -51.00 -19.09
N PRO A 303 27.72 -51.72 -20.24
CA PRO A 303 28.21 -51.17 -21.50
C PRO A 303 27.14 -50.48 -22.35
N VAL A 304 27.60 -49.50 -23.11
CA VAL A 304 26.86 -48.65 -24.05
C VAL A 304 26.54 -49.43 -25.33
N ALA A 305 25.26 -49.46 -25.73
CA ALA A 305 24.82 -49.82 -27.07
C ALA A 305 24.38 -48.54 -27.80
N GLU A 306 25.01 -48.28 -28.95
CA GLU A 306 24.63 -47.27 -29.93
C GLU A 306 23.24 -47.55 -30.50
N ALA A 307 22.34 -46.56 -30.45
CA ALA A 307 21.11 -46.55 -31.24
C ALA A 307 20.91 -45.18 -31.90
N LYS A 308 20.73 -45.23 -33.21
CA LYS A 308 20.50 -44.13 -34.14
C LYS A 308 19.30 -43.28 -33.75
N ALA A 309 19.45 -41.97 -33.94
CA ALA A 309 18.37 -40.99 -33.91
C ALA A 309 17.49 -41.13 -35.17
N GLU A 310 16.23 -41.55 -34.99
CA GLU A 310 15.13 -41.29 -35.92
C GLU A 310 14.24 -40.21 -35.31
N ALA A 311 13.96 -39.18 -36.12
CA ALA A 311 13.16 -38.02 -35.75
C ALA A 311 11.69 -38.42 -35.55
N ASN A 312 11.23 -38.33 -34.30
CA ASN A 312 9.82 -38.51 -33.95
C ASN A 312 9.11 -37.15 -34.12
N ALA A 313 8.38 -36.98 -35.21
CA ALA A 313 7.42 -35.89 -35.35
C ALA A 313 6.22 -36.21 -34.45
N GLU A 314 6.13 -35.57 -33.29
CA GLU A 314 4.96 -35.64 -32.41
C GLU A 314 3.71 -35.26 -33.21
N ALA A 315 2.84 -36.24 -33.43
CA ALA A 315 1.58 -36.05 -34.13
C ALA A 315 0.69 -35.10 -33.31
N THR A 316 0.39 -33.93 -33.88
CA THR A 316 -0.57 -32.99 -33.31
C THR A 316 -1.91 -33.70 -33.10
N PRO A 317 -2.50 -33.66 -31.90
CA PRO A 317 -3.76 -34.34 -31.62
C PRO A 317 -4.87 -33.79 -32.53
N ALA A 318 -5.50 -34.67 -33.32
CA ALA A 318 -6.60 -34.29 -34.20
C ALA A 318 -7.90 -34.08 -33.41
N ALA A 319 -8.77 -33.17 -33.89
CA ALA A 319 -10.08 -32.88 -33.30
C ALA A 319 -10.94 -34.14 -33.04
N SER A 320 -10.78 -35.16 -33.89
CA SER A 320 -11.46 -36.46 -33.80
C SER A 320 -11.11 -37.25 -32.54
N THR A 321 -9.96 -36.96 -31.92
CA THR A 321 -9.53 -37.61 -30.66
C THR A 321 -9.95 -36.83 -29.42
N LEU A 322 -10.03 -35.49 -29.50
CA LEU A 322 -10.33 -34.63 -28.36
C LEU A 322 -11.84 -34.54 -28.06
N THR A 323 -12.69 -34.53 -29.08
CA THR A 323 -14.15 -34.41 -28.91
C THR A 323 -14.76 -35.57 -28.10
N PRO A 324 -14.43 -36.85 -28.38
CA PRO A 324 -14.90 -37.97 -27.58
C PRO A 324 -14.39 -37.92 -26.14
N ARG A 325 -13.14 -37.50 -25.94
CA ARG A 325 -12.50 -37.40 -24.61
C ARG A 325 -13.18 -36.34 -23.74
N LEU A 326 -13.43 -35.15 -24.30
CA LEU A 326 -14.19 -34.10 -23.62
C LEU A 326 -15.64 -34.54 -23.30
N THR A 327 -16.28 -35.27 -24.21
CA THR A 327 -17.64 -35.80 -23.98
C THR A 327 -17.68 -36.78 -22.81
N THR A 328 -16.71 -37.70 -22.73
CA THR A 328 -16.57 -38.64 -21.61
C THR A 328 -16.32 -37.89 -20.29
N ALA A 329 -15.42 -36.90 -20.29
CA ALA A 329 -15.16 -36.08 -19.11
C ALA A 329 -16.43 -35.31 -18.66
N ALA A 330 -17.18 -34.72 -19.59
CA ALA A 330 -18.43 -34.01 -19.30
C ALA A 330 -19.51 -34.91 -18.67
N GLN A 331 -19.60 -36.18 -19.09
CA GLN A 331 -20.51 -37.14 -18.45
C GLN A 331 -20.11 -37.44 -16.99
N ARG A 332 -18.81 -37.53 -16.70
CA ARG A 332 -18.29 -37.75 -15.34
C ARG A 332 -18.56 -36.55 -14.41
N ILE A 333 -18.69 -35.34 -14.94
CA ILE A 333 -19.03 -34.15 -14.14
C ILE A 333 -20.34 -34.39 -13.37
N ALA A 334 -21.39 -34.92 -14.02
CA ALA A 334 -22.67 -35.16 -13.34
C ALA A 334 -22.53 -36.11 -12.13
N GLN A 335 -21.69 -37.14 -12.26
CA GLN A 335 -21.41 -38.09 -11.18
C GLN A 335 -20.64 -37.44 -10.03
N VAL A 336 -19.59 -36.67 -10.33
CA VAL A 336 -18.80 -35.95 -9.32
C VAL A 336 -19.64 -34.89 -8.62
N LEU A 337 -20.52 -34.18 -9.32
CA LEU A 337 -21.40 -33.18 -8.72
C LEU A 337 -22.53 -33.77 -7.87
N GLY A 338 -22.87 -35.04 -8.06
CA GLY A 338 -23.74 -35.78 -7.14
C GLY A 338 -23.06 -36.06 -5.79
N GLN A 339 -21.73 -36.16 -5.77
CA GLN A 339 -20.93 -36.43 -4.57
C GLN A 339 -20.40 -35.15 -3.92
N ASP A 340 -20.02 -34.16 -4.72
CA ASP A 340 -19.49 -32.87 -4.29
C ASP A 340 -20.00 -31.71 -5.17
N PRO A 341 -21.16 -31.12 -4.82
CA PRO A 341 -21.74 -30.01 -5.55
C PRO A 341 -20.85 -28.75 -5.60
N SER A 342 -19.91 -28.60 -4.67
CA SER A 342 -19.06 -27.39 -4.57
C SER A 342 -18.12 -27.24 -5.77
N ARG A 343 -17.83 -28.35 -6.46
CA ARG A 343 -16.91 -28.40 -7.62
C ARG A 343 -17.56 -27.98 -8.94
N ARG A 344 -18.87 -27.66 -8.94
CA ARG A 344 -19.65 -27.34 -10.15
C ARG A 344 -19.02 -26.22 -10.96
N GLY A 345 -18.65 -25.12 -10.31
CA GLY A 345 -18.09 -23.96 -11.01
C GLY A 345 -16.82 -24.32 -11.79
N THR A 346 -15.85 -24.93 -11.10
CA THR A 346 -14.55 -25.30 -11.69
C THR A 346 -14.70 -26.33 -12.81
N LEU A 347 -15.48 -27.40 -12.60
CA LEU A 347 -15.63 -28.46 -13.59
C LEU A 347 -16.35 -27.98 -14.85
N VAL A 348 -17.41 -27.18 -14.71
CA VAL A 348 -18.14 -26.62 -15.86
C VAL A 348 -17.27 -25.62 -16.63
N ALA A 349 -16.47 -24.81 -15.94
CA ALA A 349 -15.56 -23.86 -16.57
C ALA A 349 -14.50 -24.57 -17.43
N LEU A 350 -13.82 -25.59 -16.90
CA LEU A 350 -12.81 -26.36 -17.62
C LEU A 350 -13.40 -27.08 -18.85
N ALA A 351 -14.59 -27.69 -18.70
CA ALA A 351 -15.28 -28.31 -19.84
C ALA A 351 -15.65 -27.31 -20.94
N THR A 352 -16.14 -26.12 -20.53
CA THR A 352 -16.50 -25.05 -21.47
C THR A 352 -15.27 -24.49 -22.19
N ASP A 353 -14.14 -24.34 -21.49
CA ASP A 353 -12.88 -23.89 -22.09
C ASP A 353 -12.37 -24.89 -23.13
N GLY A 354 -12.33 -26.19 -22.79
CA GLY A 354 -11.98 -27.24 -23.73
C GLY A 354 -12.86 -27.22 -24.99
N GLN A 355 -14.17 -27.01 -24.83
CA GLN A 355 -15.10 -26.93 -25.96
C GLN A 355 -14.85 -25.71 -26.86
N LYS A 356 -14.59 -24.54 -26.27
CA LYS A 356 -14.23 -23.32 -27.00
C LYS A 356 -12.93 -23.50 -27.79
N LYS A 357 -11.93 -24.16 -27.20
CA LYS A 357 -10.62 -24.43 -27.81
C LYS A 357 -10.72 -25.38 -29.00
N ILE A 358 -11.53 -26.43 -28.89
CA ILE A 358 -11.85 -27.32 -30.02
C ILE A 358 -12.52 -26.52 -31.15
N ALA A 359 -13.51 -25.69 -30.83
CA ALA A 359 -14.22 -24.87 -31.82
C ALA A 359 -13.30 -23.84 -32.52
N ALA A 360 -12.26 -23.38 -31.82
CA ALA A 360 -11.25 -22.46 -32.36
C ALA A 360 -10.12 -23.16 -33.13
N ASN A 361 -10.15 -24.49 -33.28
CA ASN A 361 -9.05 -25.32 -33.80
C ASN A 361 -7.73 -25.19 -33.01
N ASP A 362 -7.79 -24.76 -31.74
CA ASP A 362 -6.65 -24.75 -30.81
C ASP A 362 -6.56 -26.11 -30.10
N PHE A 363 -6.08 -27.12 -30.82
CA PHE A 363 -6.07 -28.50 -30.33
C PHE A 363 -5.10 -28.73 -29.18
N THR A 364 -3.98 -28.00 -29.14
CA THR A 364 -3.03 -28.05 -28.02
C THR A 364 -3.65 -27.45 -26.77
N GLY A 365 -4.31 -26.29 -26.87
CA GLY A 365 -5.03 -25.69 -25.75
C GLY A 365 -6.23 -26.53 -25.29
N ALA A 366 -6.94 -27.16 -26.23
CA ALA A 366 -8.02 -28.08 -25.91
C ALA A 366 -7.54 -29.32 -25.17
N LEU A 367 -6.41 -29.90 -25.57
CA LEU A 367 -5.82 -31.05 -24.89
C LEU A 367 -5.48 -30.70 -23.43
N HIS A 368 -4.83 -29.56 -23.20
CA HIS A 368 -4.48 -29.11 -21.85
C HIS A 368 -5.72 -28.89 -20.97
N ALA A 369 -6.76 -28.23 -21.51
CA ALA A 369 -8.01 -28.02 -20.77
C ALA A 369 -8.73 -29.33 -20.43
N ILE A 370 -8.68 -30.34 -21.32
CA ILE A 370 -9.22 -31.67 -21.07
C ILE A 370 -8.42 -32.42 -19.99
N GLU A 371 -7.08 -32.32 -20.02
CA GLU A 371 -6.22 -32.94 -19.00
C GLU A 371 -6.45 -32.32 -17.61
N GLU A 372 -6.58 -30.99 -17.52
CA GLU A 372 -6.94 -30.32 -16.26
C GLU A 372 -8.33 -30.74 -15.77
N LEU A 373 -9.30 -30.91 -16.67
CA LEU A 373 -10.64 -31.40 -16.33
C LEU A 373 -10.58 -32.84 -15.80
N GLU A 374 -9.82 -33.72 -16.43
CA GLU A 374 -9.66 -35.12 -15.99
C GLU A 374 -8.94 -35.21 -14.64
N ILE A 375 -7.84 -34.48 -14.45
CA ILE A 375 -7.14 -34.36 -13.16
C ILE A 375 -8.08 -33.86 -12.08
N ALA A 376 -8.88 -32.84 -12.39
CA ALA A 376 -9.91 -32.37 -11.46
C ALA A 376 -10.86 -33.53 -11.17
N LEU A 377 -11.52 -34.13 -12.15
CA LEU A 377 -12.51 -35.21 -11.96
C LEU A 377 -11.97 -36.39 -11.13
N ASP A 378 -10.69 -36.73 -11.27
CA ASP A 378 -10.02 -37.81 -10.53
C ASP A 378 -9.51 -37.40 -9.14
N ALA A 379 -9.45 -36.09 -8.85
CA ALA A 379 -9.06 -35.61 -7.53
C ALA A 379 -9.99 -36.24 -6.48
N PRO A 380 -9.43 -36.90 -5.44
CA PRO A 380 -10.22 -37.57 -4.42
C PRO A 380 -11.21 -36.58 -3.83
N VAL A 381 -12.43 -37.04 -3.56
CA VAL A 381 -13.40 -36.27 -2.76
C VAL A 381 -12.78 -36.20 -1.37
N VAL A 382 -11.95 -35.18 -1.15
CA VAL A 382 -11.30 -34.95 0.13
C VAL A 382 -12.44 -34.67 1.09
N ALA A 383 -12.72 -35.64 1.95
CA ALA A 383 -13.78 -35.55 2.95
C ALA A 383 -13.57 -34.23 3.67
N LYS A 384 -14.50 -33.30 3.45
CA LYS A 384 -14.56 -31.90 3.87
C LYS A 384 -13.74 -31.63 5.14
N GLU A 385 -12.41 -31.62 5.03
CA GLU A 385 -11.57 -31.01 6.04
C GLU A 385 -12.01 -29.57 5.99
N THR A 386 -12.42 -29.07 7.15
CA THR A 386 -12.75 -27.67 7.36
C THR A 386 -11.55 -26.85 6.91
N ILE A 387 -11.49 -26.52 5.62
CA ILE A 387 -10.66 -25.45 5.09
C ILE A 387 -11.11 -24.27 5.91
N SER A 388 -10.26 -23.89 6.87
CA SER A 388 -10.56 -22.89 7.87
C SER A 388 -11.17 -21.71 7.15
N ALA A 389 -12.41 -21.35 7.53
CA ALA A 389 -13.15 -20.25 6.92
C ALA A 389 -12.32 -18.95 6.87
N ASN A 390 -11.25 -18.86 7.68
CA ASN A 390 -10.34 -17.74 7.72
C ASN A 390 -9.40 -17.63 6.51
N THR A 391 -9.05 -18.71 5.81
CA THR A 391 -8.14 -18.64 4.66
C THR A 391 -8.75 -17.84 3.50
N GLY A 392 -10.06 -18.00 3.27
CA GLY A 392 -10.79 -17.24 2.25
C GLY A 392 -10.88 -15.75 2.58
N ALA A 393 -11.14 -15.40 3.85
CA ALA A 393 -11.27 -14.00 4.27
C ALA A 393 -9.96 -13.20 4.03
N VAL A 394 -8.81 -13.79 4.35
CA VAL A 394 -7.50 -13.16 4.10
C VAL A 394 -7.23 -13.00 2.60
N ALA A 395 -7.62 -13.97 1.77
CA ALA A 395 -7.48 -13.87 0.33
C ALA A 395 -8.35 -12.74 -0.25
N TYR A 396 -9.58 -12.58 0.22
CA TYR A 396 -10.47 -11.49 -0.23
C TYR A 396 -9.96 -10.12 0.18
N ALA A 397 -9.45 -9.97 1.41
CA ALA A 397 -8.84 -8.74 1.87
C ALA A 397 -7.61 -8.35 1.02
N LYS A 398 -6.75 -9.32 0.67
CA LYS A 398 -5.60 -9.10 -0.23
C LYS A 398 -6.06 -8.68 -1.64
N SER A 399 -7.07 -9.35 -2.18
CA SER A 399 -7.68 -9.02 -3.47
C SER A 399 -8.23 -7.59 -3.48
N ARG A 400 -8.89 -7.17 -2.40
CA ARG A 400 -9.42 -5.81 -2.22
C ARG A 400 -8.29 -4.77 -2.28
N LEU A 401 -7.24 -4.97 -1.50
CA LEU A 401 -6.08 -4.05 -1.47
C LEU A 401 -5.41 -3.96 -2.84
N ALA A 402 -5.23 -5.10 -3.53
CA ALA A 402 -4.68 -5.13 -4.87
C ALA A 402 -5.52 -4.34 -5.88
N TRP A 403 -6.85 -4.47 -5.83
CA TRP A 403 -7.76 -3.69 -6.69
C TRP A 403 -7.65 -2.18 -6.42
N LEU A 404 -7.70 -1.76 -5.15
CA LEU A 404 -7.59 -0.35 -4.77
C LEU A 404 -6.25 0.25 -5.18
N ALA A 405 -5.15 -0.48 -5.02
CA ALA A 405 -3.82 -0.04 -5.43
C ALA A 405 -3.76 0.22 -6.94
N VAL A 406 -4.28 -0.71 -7.75
CA VAL A 406 -4.28 -0.59 -9.22
C VAL A 406 -5.18 0.53 -9.70
N ARG A 407 -6.36 0.70 -9.08
CA ARG A 407 -7.25 1.83 -9.39
C ARG A 407 -6.60 3.17 -9.07
N LYS A 408 -5.94 3.29 -7.92
CA LYS A 408 -5.19 4.49 -7.53
C LYS A 408 -4.04 4.77 -8.50
N GLN A 409 -3.29 3.75 -8.90
CA GLN A 409 -2.22 3.88 -9.90
C GLN A 409 -2.77 4.37 -11.24
N MET A 410 -3.82 3.73 -11.75
CA MET A 410 -4.50 4.13 -12.98
C MET A 410 -4.95 5.59 -12.92
N GLN A 411 -5.58 6.02 -11.81
CA GLN A 411 -6.01 7.41 -11.64
C GLN A 411 -4.82 8.38 -11.62
N GLY A 412 -3.69 7.99 -11.00
CA GLY A 412 -2.44 8.75 -11.02
C GLY A 412 -1.87 8.91 -12.43
N ASP A 413 -1.80 7.82 -13.19
CA ASP A 413 -1.31 7.78 -14.57
C ASP A 413 -2.15 8.66 -15.51
N ILE A 414 -3.47 8.59 -15.36
CA ILE A 414 -4.43 9.38 -16.13
C ILE A 414 -4.35 10.87 -15.77
N ASN A 415 -4.24 11.21 -14.47
CA ASN A 415 -4.01 12.58 -14.04
C ASN A 415 -2.68 13.13 -14.57
N LYS A 416 -1.62 12.32 -14.56
CA LYS A 416 -0.31 12.70 -15.10
C LYS A 416 -0.40 13.03 -16.60
N LEU A 417 -1.08 12.19 -17.38
CA LEU A 417 -1.34 12.46 -18.79
C LEU A 417 -2.12 13.77 -18.99
N ARG A 418 -3.20 13.98 -18.23
CA ARG A 418 -3.99 15.22 -18.28
C ARG A 418 -3.15 16.45 -17.97
N ASP A 419 -2.32 16.38 -16.94
CA ASP A 419 -1.50 17.50 -16.50
C ASP A 419 -0.43 17.81 -17.56
N THR A 420 0.22 16.78 -18.14
CA THR A 420 1.16 16.94 -19.27
C THR A 420 0.48 17.54 -20.51
N LEU A 421 -0.74 17.12 -20.84
CA LEU A 421 -1.52 17.73 -21.93
C LEU A 421 -1.85 19.19 -21.62
N THR A 422 -2.24 19.50 -20.39
CA THR A 422 -2.60 20.85 -19.98
C THR A 422 -1.40 21.80 -20.06
N GLU A 423 -0.23 21.35 -19.60
CA GLU A 423 1.01 22.09 -19.69
C GLU A 423 1.43 22.34 -21.15
N LYS A 424 1.41 21.29 -21.98
CA LYS A 424 1.85 21.38 -23.38
C LYS A 424 0.98 22.30 -24.24
N TYR A 425 -0.31 22.36 -23.97
CA TYR A 425 -1.27 23.19 -24.72
C TYR A 425 -1.65 24.47 -23.96
N GLN A 426 -0.91 24.83 -22.91
CA GLN A 426 -1.17 26.04 -22.15
C GLN A 426 -1.12 27.30 -23.04
N GLY A 427 -2.12 28.17 -22.89
CA GLY A 427 -2.23 29.40 -23.70
C GLY A 427 -2.75 29.20 -25.13
N THR A 428 -3.08 27.96 -25.52
CA THR A 428 -3.69 27.68 -26.83
C THR A 428 -5.23 27.55 -26.70
N PRO A 429 -6.01 27.97 -27.70
CA PRO A 429 -7.47 27.82 -27.68
C PRO A 429 -7.95 26.36 -27.62
N ILE A 430 -7.12 25.41 -28.07
CA ILE A 430 -7.47 23.99 -28.14
C ILE A 430 -7.49 23.31 -26.75
N LEU A 431 -6.86 23.90 -25.74
CA LEU A 431 -6.80 23.32 -24.39
C LEU A 431 -8.19 23.02 -23.83
N ASN A 432 -9.16 23.93 -24.01
CA ASN A 432 -10.52 23.73 -23.54
C ASN A 432 -11.21 22.53 -24.23
N GLN A 433 -10.95 22.34 -25.52
CA GLN A 433 -11.49 21.21 -26.28
C GLN A 433 -10.84 19.89 -25.84
N ILE A 434 -9.54 19.90 -25.55
CA ILE A 434 -8.81 18.74 -25.02
C ILE A 434 -9.37 18.35 -23.66
N GLN A 435 -9.54 19.31 -22.75
CA GLN A 435 -10.10 19.05 -21.42
C GLN A 435 -11.53 18.52 -21.48
N ALA A 436 -12.38 19.10 -22.33
CA ALA A 436 -13.74 18.60 -22.55
C ALA A 436 -13.75 17.18 -23.11
N SER A 437 -12.93 16.90 -24.12
CA SER A 437 -12.82 15.57 -24.74
C SER A 437 -12.28 14.52 -23.77
N TYR A 438 -11.29 14.90 -22.95
CA TYR A 438 -10.75 14.06 -21.91
C TYR A 438 -11.82 13.69 -20.86
N ASN A 439 -12.58 14.68 -20.37
CA ASN A 439 -13.64 14.42 -19.39
C ASN A 439 -14.74 13.51 -19.98
N ASP A 440 -15.10 13.73 -21.24
CA ASP A 440 -16.17 12.97 -21.90
C ASP A 440 -15.75 11.54 -22.25
N ARG A 441 -14.50 11.34 -22.72
CA ARG A 441 -14.03 10.04 -23.22
C ARG A 441 -13.26 9.21 -22.21
N VAL A 442 -12.49 9.84 -21.32
CA VAL A 442 -11.61 9.15 -20.38
C VAL A 442 -12.29 9.06 -19.02
N SER A 443 -12.70 10.19 -18.42
CA SER A 443 -13.26 10.18 -17.06
C SER A 443 -14.50 9.30 -16.94
N LYS A 444 -15.53 9.54 -17.77
CA LYS A 444 -16.79 8.76 -17.75
C LYS A 444 -16.57 7.26 -17.96
N LYS A 445 -15.58 6.90 -18.78
CA LYS A 445 -15.27 5.50 -19.07
C LYS A 445 -14.54 4.84 -17.90
N LEU A 446 -13.70 5.58 -17.17
CA LEU A 446 -13.03 5.04 -16.00
C LEU A 446 -13.94 4.94 -14.78
N ASP A 447 -15.03 5.72 -14.72
CA ASP A 447 -16.03 5.62 -13.66
C ASP A 447 -16.72 4.24 -13.63
N VAL A 448 -16.68 3.47 -14.72
CA VAL A 448 -17.13 2.06 -14.74
C VAL A 448 -16.24 1.19 -13.86
N LEU A 449 -14.93 1.47 -13.79
CA LEU A 449 -13.95 0.78 -12.95
C LEU A 449 -13.92 1.39 -11.54
N ASP A 450 -15.07 1.33 -10.87
CA ASP A 450 -15.31 1.94 -9.56
C ASP A 450 -14.81 1.09 -8.36
N GLU A 451 -15.24 1.48 -7.16
CA GLU A 451 -14.89 0.82 -5.90
C GLU A 451 -15.83 -0.34 -5.56
N SER A 452 -16.86 -0.61 -6.37
CA SER A 452 -17.87 -1.64 -6.04
C SER A 452 -17.27 -3.04 -5.91
N LEU A 453 -16.23 -3.36 -6.68
CA LEU A 453 -15.48 -4.62 -6.49
C LEU A 453 -14.76 -4.68 -5.13
N ALA A 454 -14.16 -3.57 -4.68
CA ALA A 454 -13.53 -3.52 -3.37
C ALA A 454 -14.56 -3.70 -2.25
N ASP A 455 -15.74 -3.09 -2.38
CA ASP A 455 -16.84 -3.20 -1.42
C ASP A 455 -17.36 -4.64 -1.34
N LEU A 456 -17.55 -5.31 -2.49
CA LEU A 456 -17.99 -6.71 -2.54
C LEU A 456 -16.97 -7.68 -1.91
N LEU A 457 -15.67 -7.42 -2.11
CA LEU A 457 -14.60 -8.22 -1.50
C LEU A 457 -14.49 -7.97 0.01
N ASP A 458 -14.73 -6.74 0.45
CA ASP A 458 -14.80 -6.39 1.87
C ASP A 458 -15.98 -7.11 2.55
N ASP A 459 -17.17 -6.99 1.96
CA ASP A 459 -18.40 -7.68 2.39
C ASP A 459 -18.18 -9.20 2.49
N ALA A 460 -17.53 -9.80 1.49
CA ALA A 460 -17.19 -11.21 1.50
C ALA A 460 -16.19 -11.56 2.62
N SER A 461 -15.19 -10.72 2.88
CA SER A 461 -14.21 -10.96 3.94
C SER A 461 -14.84 -10.87 5.34
N ASN A 462 -15.84 -10.02 5.51
CA ASN A 462 -16.51 -9.73 6.79
C ASN A 462 -17.79 -10.57 7.04
N ALA A 463 -18.29 -11.30 6.04
CA ALA A 463 -19.48 -12.12 6.18
C ALA A 463 -19.26 -13.32 7.12
N ALA A 464 -19.88 -13.29 8.30
CA ALA A 464 -19.81 -14.38 9.29
C ALA A 464 -20.50 -15.67 8.80
N ASP A 465 -21.63 -15.53 8.11
CA ASP A 465 -22.39 -16.65 7.54
C ASP A 465 -21.73 -17.17 6.24
N PRO A 466 -21.41 -18.47 6.13
CA PRO A 466 -20.79 -19.05 4.94
C PRO A 466 -21.63 -18.93 3.65
N THR A 467 -22.96 -19.00 3.75
CA THR A 467 -23.87 -18.85 2.63
C THR A 467 -23.90 -17.41 2.14
N VAL A 468 -23.98 -16.44 3.07
CA VAL A 468 -23.89 -15.00 2.72
C VAL A 468 -22.55 -14.70 2.08
N ARG A 469 -21.46 -15.24 2.63
CA ARG A 469 -20.12 -15.11 2.06
C ARG A 469 -20.06 -15.66 0.64
N ALA A 470 -20.58 -16.86 0.40
CA ALA A 470 -20.60 -17.46 -0.93
C ALA A 470 -21.36 -16.57 -1.94
N THR A 471 -22.48 -15.97 -1.54
CA THR A 471 -23.22 -15.01 -2.38
C THR A 471 -22.39 -13.76 -2.71
N LYS A 472 -21.69 -13.19 -1.73
CA LYS A 472 -20.82 -12.01 -1.93
C LYS A 472 -19.62 -12.32 -2.80
N VAL A 473 -19.00 -13.48 -2.61
CA VAL A 473 -17.92 -13.99 -3.46
C VAL A 473 -18.40 -14.16 -4.90
N GLN A 474 -19.59 -14.71 -5.13
CA GLN A 474 -20.15 -14.83 -6.47
C GLN A 474 -20.38 -13.46 -7.11
N ALA A 475 -20.96 -12.50 -6.37
CA ALA A 475 -21.15 -11.14 -6.87
C ALA A 475 -19.81 -10.46 -7.22
N ALA A 476 -18.76 -10.66 -6.41
CA ALA A 476 -17.42 -10.18 -6.72
C ALA A 476 -16.87 -10.82 -8.02
N ARG A 477 -17.09 -12.11 -8.24
CA ARG A 477 -16.70 -12.78 -9.50
C ARG A 477 -17.42 -12.21 -10.71
N ASP A 478 -18.73 -12.00 -10.59
CA ASP A 478 -19.53 -11.42 -11.66
C ASP A 478 -19.05 -10.00 -11.99
N LYS A 479 -18.72 -9.20 -10.97
CA LYS A 479 -18.14 -7.85 -11.15
C LYS A 479 -16.75 -7.88 -11.79
N ILE A 480 -15.89 -8.84 -11.41
CA ILE A 480 -14.59 -9.04 -12.08
C ILE A 480 -14.79 -9.37 -13.56
N ALA A 481 -15.74 -10.26 -13.89
CA ALA A 481 -16.05 -10.63 -15.26
C ALA A 481 -16.61 -9.45 -16.06
N GLU A 482 -17.47 -8.62 -15.45
CA GLU A 482 -17.98 -7.37 -16.03
C GLU A 482 -16.82 -6.42 -16.37
N TYR A 483 -15.89 -6.19 -15.44
CA TYR A 483 -14.72 -5.34 -15.69
C TYR A 483 -13.78 -5.92 -16.76
N GLN A 484 -13.55 -7.23 -16.78
CA GLN A 484 -12.77 -7.88 -17.84
C GLN A 484 -13.42 -7.69 -19.21
N GLY A 485 -14.74 -7.90 -19.30
CA GLY A 485 -15.52 -7.64 -20.51
C GLY A 485 -15.44 -6.18 -20.94
N TYR A 486 -15.52 -5.25 -19.99
CA TYR A 486 -15.41 -3.82 -20.24
C TYR A 486 -14.03 -3.43 -20.81
N VAL A 487 -12.94 -3.88 -20.16
CA VAL A 487 -11.56 -3.64 -20.63
C VAL A 487 -11.35 -4.23 -22.03
N ALA A 488 -11.94 -5.38 -22.32
CA ALA A 488 -11.90 -5.97 -23.66
C ALA A 488 -12.72 -5.17 -24.68
N SER A 489 -13.94 -4.74 -24.33
CA SER A 489 -14.82 -3.98 -25.24
C SER A 489 -14.28 -2.58 -25.55
N GLU A 490 -13.64 -1.94 -24.58
CA GLU A 490 -13.02 -0.62 -24.71
C GLU A 490 -11.52 -0.73 -25.04
N SER A 491 -11.08 -1.85 -25.63
CA SER A 491 -9.67 -2.11 -25.95
C SER A 491 -9.02 -0.92 -26.67
N LYS A 492 -9.72 -0.33 -27.64
CA LYS A 492 -9.21 0.80 -28.41
C LYS A 492 -8.89 2.02 -27.51
N LEU A 493 -9.76 2.34 -26.55
CA LEU A 493 -9.51 3.45 -25.62
C LEU A 493 -8.24 3.21 -24.82
N PHE A 494 -8.08 2.00 -24.27
CA PHE A 494 -6.91 1.64 -23.48
C PHE A 494 -5.63 1.57 -24.32
N ASP A 495 -5.73 1.09 -25.57
CA ASP A 495 -4.60 1.07 -26.52
C ASP A 495 -4.15 2.50 -26.90
N ASP A 496 -5.11 3.41 -27.13
CA ASP A 496 -4.83 4.83 -27.39
C ASP A 496 -4.20 5.52 -26.16
N LEU A 497 -4.64 5.17 -24.95
CA LEU A 497 -4.06 5.68 -23.69
C LEU A 497 -2.65 5.15 -23.48
N ASP A 498 -2.39 3.85 -23.68
CA ASP A 498 -1.06 3.26 -23.45
C ASP A 498 -0.06 3.70 -24.52
N SER A 499 -0.51 3.91 -25.76
CA SER A 499 0.33 4.32 -26.89
C SER A 499 0.43 5.84 -27.09
N ASN A 500 -0.03 6.64 -26.12
CA ASN A 500 -0.02 8.09 -26.25
C ASN A 500 1.43 8.63 -26.33
N PRO A 501 1.69 9.72 -27.10
CA PRO A 501 3.05 10.24 -27.31
C PRO A 501 3.53 11.19 -26.21
N PHE A 502 2.77 11.39 -25.13
CA PHE A 502 3.06 12.40 -24.10
C PHE A 502 3.67 11.78 -22.85
N VAL A 503 3.11 10.67 -22.37
CA VAL A 503 3.54 9.97 -21.15
C VAL A 503 3.45 8.47 -21.40
N PRO A 504 4.51 7.68 -21.14
CA PRO A 504 4.41 6.22 -21.25
C PRO A 504 3.47 5.69 -20.17
N LEU A 505 2.40 5.01 -20.57
CA LEU A 505 1.41 4.39 -19.68
C LEU A 505 1.31 2.89 -19.96
N ALA A 506 0.83 2.12 -18.98
CA ALA A 506 0.62 0.67 -19.09
C ALA A 506 -0.68 0.23 -18.40
N ILE A 507 -1.74 1.04 -18.57
CA ILE A 507 -3.03 0.88 -17.91
C ILE A 507 -3.69 -0.43 -18.32
N LYS A 508 -3.72 -0.74 -19.62
CA LYS A 508 -4.39 -1.95 -20.14
C LYS A 508 -3.75 -3.22 -19.60
N ALA A 509 -2.42 -3.30 -19.69
CA ALA A 509 -1.65 -4.45 -19.23
C ALA A 509 -1.81 -4.65 -17.71
N THR A 510 -1.76 -3.56 -16.95
CA THR A 510 -1.92 -3.58 -15.49
C THR A 510 -3.33 -4.04 -15.08
N LEU A 511 -4.38 -3.48 -15.69
CA LEU A 511 -5.77 -3.88 -15.42
C LEU A 511 -6.01 -5.34 -15.78
N THR A 512 -5.60 -5.77 -16.97
CA THR A 512 -5.82 -7.14 -17.45
C THR A 512 -5.15 -8.16 -16.54
N LYS A 513 -3.88 -7.93 -16.18
CA LYS A 513 -3.13 -8.80 -15.28
C LYS A 513 -3.76 -8.84 -13.88
N THR A 514 -4.18 -7.69 -13.37
CA THR A 514 -4.78 -7.59 -12.04
C THR A 514 -6.11 -8.32 -11.99
N LEU A 515 -7.03 -8.03 -12.92
CA LEU A 515 -8.33 -8.69 -12.98
C LEU A 515 -8.20 -10.20 -13.18
N ALA A 516 -7.23 -10.67 -13.98
CA ALA A 516 -6.94 -12.10 -14.09
C ALA A 516 -6.45 -12.71 -12.76
N THR A 517 -5.57 -12.00 -12.04
CA THR A 517 -5.09 -12.42 -10.72
C THR A 517 -6.21 -12.46 -9.70
N LEU A 518 -7.07 -11.44 -9.66
CA LEU A 518 -8.24 -11.38 -8.78
C LEU A 518 -9.23 -12.49 -9.11
N SER A 519 -9.50 -12.72 -10.40
CA SER A 519 -10.36 -13.81 -10.86
C SER A 519 -9.85 -15.17 -10.35
N ALA A 520 -8.54 -15.41 -10.39
CA ALA A 520 -7.94 -16.62 -9.86
C ALA A 520 -8.02 -16.72 -8.33
N ALA A 521 -7.77 -15.60 -7.62
CA ALA A 521 -7.75 -15.55 -6.16
C ALA A 521 -9.15 -15.69 -5.51
N VAL A 522 -10.21 -15.31 -6.22
CA VAL A 522 -11.59 -15.34 -5.72
C VAL A 522 -12.30 -16.66 -6.08
N ARG A 523 -11.59 -17.65 -6.65
CA ARG A 523 -12.13 -18.98 -7.05
C ARG A 523 -12.53 -19.88 -5.89
#